data_AF-A0A7V1SLB9-F1
#
_entry.id   AF-A0A7V1SLB9-F1
#
_cell.length_a   1.000
_cell.length_b   1.000
_cell.length_c   1.000
_cell.angle_alpha   90.00
_cell.angle_beta   90.00
_cell.angle_gamma   90.00
#
_symmetry.space_group_name_H-M   'P 1'
#
loop_
_entity.id
_entity.type
_entity.pdbx_description
1 polymer ?
#
loop_
_entity_poly.entity_id
_entity_poly.type
_entity_poly.pdbx_seq_one_letter_code
_entity_poly.pdbx_strand_id
1 'polypeptide(L)'
;MEEIRKIRTVCRSCHGGCGVIAHVKNGKAIKVEGDPDSPISHGTMCSKGLAITQLAYHPDRVLHPMKKTGKGWERISWDEALDTVAEKFKQVKDQFGAEAIVIGQGTGRDFESHFSRFGNLLGTPNMITAGHMCYLSRIGATLTTCGRHPAIDYENNPRCIVMWACNPLWTNPDEYKGASFWRAYQNGAKLIVIDPRKSFLTKKADLWLQLRPGTDAALAMGLHHV
;
A
#
# COMPACT_ATOMS: atom_id res chain seq x y z
N MET A 1 10.40 -4.47 -37.60
CA MET A 1 10.66 -4.16 -36.18
C MET A 1 9.33 -4.28 -35.45
N GLU A 2 9.23 -5.11 -34.42
CA GLU A 2 7.98 -5.22 -33.63
C GLU A 2 7.61 -3.86 -33.02
N GLU A 3 6.35 -3.48 -33.17
CA GLU A 3 5.80 -2.19 -32.72
C GLU A 3 5.71 -2.14 -31.18
N ILE A 4 6.01 -0.98 -30.59
CA ILE A 4 5.85 -0.78 -29.15
C ILE A 4 4.38 -0.50 -28.86
N ARG A 5 3.72 -1.42 -28.14
CA ARG A 5 2.34 -1.22 -27.69
C ARG A 5 2.31 -0.50 -26.35
N LYS A 6 1.48 0.53 -26.23
CA LYS A 6 1.17 1.20 -24.96
C LYS A 6 -0.04 0.54 -24.31
N ILE A 7 0.10 0.11 -23.06
CA ILE A 7 -0.97 -0.54 -22.27
C ILE A 7 -1.17 0.23 -20.98
N ARG A 8 -2.40 0.64 -20.69
CA ARG A 8 -2.75 1.26 -19.42
C ARG A 8 -2.88 0.20 -18.32
N THR A 9 -2.32 0.50 -17.16
CA THR A 9 -2.37 -0.33 -15.96
C THR A 9 -2.27 0.56 -14.70
N VAL A 10 -2.18 -0.05 -13.52
CA VAL A 10 -2.16 0.66 -12.24
C VAL A 10 -0.96 0.23 -11.41
N CYS A 11 -0.24 1.20 -10.84
CA CYS A 11 0.82 0.92 -9.90
C CYS A 11 0.24 0.47 -8.56
N ARG A 12 0.71 -0.69 -8.08
CA ARG A 12 0.33 -1.25 -6.77
C ARG A 12 1.54 -1.41 -5.86
N SER A 13 2.52 -0.49 -5.91
CA SER A 13 3.66 -0.46 -4.96
C SER A 13 3.32 0.22 -3.64
N CYS A 14 2.46 1.25 -3.62
CA CYS A 14 1.79 1.77 -2.41
C CYS A 14 0.26 1.79 -2.57
N HIS A 15 -0.49 2.33 -1.59
CA HIS A 15 -1.95 2.43 -1.63
C HIS A 15 -2.47 3.46 -2.63
N GLY A 16 -1.60 4.26 -3.26
CA GLY A 16 -1.99 5.39 -4.10
C GLY A 16 -2.64 5.03 -5.44
N GLY A 17 -2.49 3.82 -5.97
CA GLY A 17 -3.17 3.41 -7.21
C GLY A 17 -2.88 4.31 -8.42
N CYS A 18 -1.65 4.83 -8.56
CA CYS A 18 -1.29 5.74 -9.65
C CYS A 18 -1.49 5.08 -11.02
N GLY A 19 -2.06 5.81 -11.98
CA GLY A 19 -2.22 5.33 -13.35
C GLY A 19 -0.86 5.24 -14.06
N VAL A 20 -0.68 4.17 -14.84
CA VAL A 20 0.59 3.80 -15.50
C VAL A 20 0.33 3.52 -16.97
N ILE A 21 1.22 3.98 -17.83
CA ILE A 21 1.37 3.51 -19.21
C ILE A 21 2.59 2.58 -19.26
N ALA A 22 2.36 1.30 -19.52
CA ALA A 22 3.41 0.32 -19.78
C ALA A 22 3.70 0.26 -21.28
N HIS A 23 4.97 0.41 -21.65
CA HIS A 23 5.45 0.25 -23.02
C HIS A 23 5.90 -1.20 -23.20
N VAL A 24 5.20 -1.95 -24.03
CA VAL A 24 5.41 -3.38 -24.24
C VAL A 24 5.99 -3.63 -25.62
N LYS A 25 7.07 -4.40 -25.66
CA LYS A 25 7.75 -4.85 -26.88
C LYS A 25 8.08 -6.33 -26.74
N ASN A 26 7.72 -7.13 -27.74
CA ASN A 26 7.98 -8.58 -27.78
C ASN A 26 7.45 -9.29 -26.50
N GLY A 27 6.24 -8.92 -26.06
CA GLY A 27 5.60 -9.47 -24.85
C GLY A 27 6.20 -9.01 -23.52
N LYS A 28 7.21 -8.13 -23.50
CA LYS A 28 7.85 -7.61 -22.29
C LYS A 28 7.60 -6.12 -22.11
N ALA A 29 7.21 -5.71 -20.91
CA ALA A 29 7.24 -4.31 -20.51
C ALA A 29 8.69 -3.81 -20.45
N ILE A 30 9.07 -2.88 -21.32
CA ILE A 30 10.44 -2.33 -21.40
C ILE A 30 10.58 -1.00 -20.67
N LYS A 31 9.47 -0.28 -20.46
CA LYS A 31 9.40 1.01 -19.77
C LYS A 31 8.01 1.18 -19.16
N VAL A 32 7.95 1.90 -18.05
CA VAL A 32 6.69 2.45 -17.51
C VAL A 32 6.81 3.96 -17.36
N GLU A 33 5.69 4.67 -17.50
CA GLU A 33 5.56 6.09 -17.18
C GLU A 33 4.18 6.37 -16.59
N GLY A 34 4.00 7.52 -15.96
CA GLY A 34 2.69 7.90 -15.41
C GLY A 34 1.70 8.18 -16.52
N ASP A 35 0.45 7.73 -16.32
CA ASP A 35 -0.66 8.06 -17.21
C ASP A 35 -1.11 9.51 -16.95
N PRO A 36 -0.97 10.44 -17.92
CA PRO A 36 -1.42 11.82 -17.76
C PRO A 36 -2.92 11.93 -17.47
N ASP A 37 -3.71 10.96 -17.96
CA ASP A 37 -5.15 10.91 -17.79
C ASP A 37 -5.57 10.33 -16.43
N SER A 38 -4.60 9.90 -15.61
CA SER A 38 -4.90 9.38 -14.27
C SER A 38 -5.51 10.50 -13.40
N PRO A 39 -6.73 10.31 -12.86
CA PRO A 39 -7.36 11.31 -11.99
C PRO A 39 -6.69 11.41 -10.62
N ILE A 40 -5.81 10.45 -10.29
CA ILE A 40 -5.11 10.40 -9.01
C ILE A 40 -3.72 11.00 -9.12
N SER A 41 -2.93 10.58 -10.12
CA SER A 41 -1.53 10.96 -10.22
C SER A 41 -1.22 12.00 -11.30
N HIS A 42 -2.12 12.25 -12.25
CA HIS A 42 -1.94 13.21 -13.36
C HIS A 42 -0.57 13.07 -14.06
N GLY A 43 -0.18 11.84 -14.40
CA GLY A 43 1.11 11.55 -15.02
C GLY A 43 2.32 11.52 -14.07
N THR A 44 2.17 11.90 -12.80
CA THR A 44 3.27 11.81 -11.83
C THR A 44 3.53 10.36 -11.41
N MET A 45 4.81 10.03 -11.18
CA MET A 45 5.21 8.72 -10.71
C MET A 45 6.44 8.83 -9.80
N CYS A 46 6.43 8.13 -8.67
CA CYS A 46 7.59 8.07 -7.79
C CYS A 46 8.63 7.06 -8.28
N SER A 47 9.84 7.11 -7.74
CA SER A 47 10.95 6.20 -8.07
C SER A 47 10.57 4.71 -7.99
N LYS A 48 9.76 4.34 -6.99
CA LYS A 48 9.28 2.95 -6.83
C LYS A 48 8.42 2.48 -8.02
N GLY A 49 7.59 3.37 -8.56
CA GLY A 49 6.76 3.06 -9.73
C GLY A 49 7.60 2.96 -10.99
N LEU A 50 8.53 3.89 -11.18
CA LEU A 50 9.44 3.91 -12.34
C LEU A 50 10.37 2.68 -12.38
N ALA A 51 10.74 2.15 -11.21
CA ALA A 51 11.58 0.97 -11.08
C ALA A 51 10.82 -0.38 -11.15
N ILE A 52 9.51 -0.39 -11.41
CA ILE A 52 8.69 -1.62 -11.29
C ILE A 52 9.15 -2.75 -12.23
N THR A 53 9.76 -2.42 -13.37
CA THR A 53 10.31 -3.42 -14.30
C THR A 53 11.48 -4.19 -13.68
N GLN A 54 12.28 -3.55 -12.82
CA GLN A 54 13.36 -4.22 -12.08
C GLN A 54 12.80 -5.27 -11.12
N LEU A 55 11.66 -5.00 -10.48
CA LEU A 55 10.98 -5.97 -9.62
C LEU A 55 10.36 -7.11 -10.46
N ALA A 56 9.69 -6.78 -11.56
CA ALA A 56 9.00 -7.76 -12.40
C ALA A 56 9.96 -8.80 -13.02
N TYR A 57 11.19 -8.37 -13.33
CA TYR A 57 12.23 -9.20 -13.95
C TYR A 57 13.45 -9.42 -13.04
N HIS A 58 13.29 -9.30 -11.73
CA HIS A 58 14.38 -9.53 -10.79
C HIS A 58 14.93 -10.96 -10.98
N PRO A 59 16.26 -11.18 -11.03
CA PRO A 59 16.84 -12.51 -11.27
C PRO A 59 16.44 -13.53 -10.19
N ASP A 60 16.26 -13.07 -8.95
CA ASP A 60 15.88 -13.95 -7.82
C ASP A 60 14.37 -14.20 -7.72
N ARG A 61 13.57 -13.77 -8.69
CA ARG A 61 12.12 -13.99 -8.65
C ARG A 61 11.82 -15.49 -8.67
N VAL A 62 11.01 -15.95 -7.71
CA VAL A 62 10.52 -17.34 -7.70
C VAL A 62 9.51 -17.51 -8.84
N LEU A 63 9.87 -18.31 -9.85
CA LEU A 63 9.06 -18.53 -11.06
C LEU A 63 8.26 -19.83 -11.03
N HIS A 64 8.54 -20.72 -10.07
CA HIS A 64 7.94 -22.04 -9.97
C HIS A 64 7.59 -22.36 -8.51
N PRO A 65 6.57 -23.18 -8.25
CA PRO A 65 6.35 -23.74 -6.92
C PRO A 65 7.58 -24.51 -6.43
N MET A 66 7.88 -24.36 -5.14
CA MET A 66 9.04 -24.97 -4.49
C MET A 66 8.61 -25.69 -3.21
N LYS A 67 9.23 -26.84 -2.91
CA LYS A 67 9.01 -27.63 -1.71
C LYS A 67 10.30 -27.75 -0.93
N LYS A 68 10.24 -27.52 0.38
CA LYS A 68 11.41 -27.68 1.26
C LYS A 68 11.56 -29.15 1.65
N THR A 69 12.72 -29.72 1.39
CA THR A 69 13.12 -31.07 1.76
C THR A 69 14.27 -30.99 2.79
N GLY A 70 14.71 -32.15 3.29
CA GLY A 70 15.89 -32.22 4.16
C GLY A 70 17.19 -31.78 3.47
N LYS A 71 17.20 -31.63 2.13
CA LYS A 71 18.36 -31.26 1.32
C LYS A 71 18.31 -29.82 0.80
N GLY A 72 17.18 -29.11 0.95
CA GLY A 72 17.01 -27.75 0.45
C GLY A 72 15.65 -27.52 -0.18
N TRP A 73 15.56 -26.55 -1.10
CA TRP A 73 14.34 -26.28 -1.86
C TRP A 73 14.40 -26.97 -3.22
N GLU A 74 13.35 -27.71 -3.54
CA GLU A 74 13.21 -28.44 -4.80
C GLU A 74 11.99 -27.92 -5.57
N ARG A 75 12.11 -27.79 -6.89
CA ARG A 75 11.00 -27.36 -7.75
C ARG A 75 9.97 -28.48 -7.88
N ILE A 76 8.69 -28.12 -7.79
CA ILE A 76 7.56 -29.03 -8.00
C ILE A 76 6.57 -28.46 -9.02
N SER A 77 5.60 -29.27 -9.44
CA SER A 77 4.50 -28.81 -10.30
C SER A 77 3.48 -27.98 -9.51
N TRP A 78 2.62 -27.24 -10.22
CA TRP A 78 1.50 -26.56 -9.58
C TRP A 78 0.50 -27.54 -8.98
N ASP A 79 0.18 -28.64 -9.68
CA ASP A 79 -0.74 -29.66 -9.19
C ASP A 79 -0.20 -30.29 -7.90
N GLU A 80 1.08 -30.70 -7.86
CA GLU A 80 1.69 -31.25 -6.64
C GLU A 80 1.65 -30.24 -5.49
N ALA A 81 1.94 -28.96 -5.77
CA ALA A 81 1.95 -27.92 -4.73
C ALA A 81 0.56 -27.72 -4.12
N LEU A 82 -0.47 -27.63 -4.96
CA LEU A 82 -1.85 -27.43 -4.54
C LEU A 82 -2.40 -28.68 -3.83
N ASP A 83 -2.15 -29.88 -4.36
CA ASP A 83 -2.56 -31.14 -3.75
C ASP A 83 -1.89 -31.33 -2.38
N THR A 84 -0.58 -31.06 -2.28
CA THR A 84 0.15 -31.14 -1.00
C THR A 84 -0.48 -30.22 0.06
N VAL A 85 -0.80 -28.98 -0.29
CA VAL A 85 -1.41 -28.02 0.64
C VAL A 85 -2.84 -28.45 1.00
N ALA A 86 -3.63 -28.89 0.02
CA ALA A 86 -5.00 -29.35 0.23
C ALA A 86 -5.08 -30.59 1.13
N GLU A 87 -4.22 -31.58 0.91
CA GLU A 87 -4.10 -32.77 1.76
C GLU A 87 -3.70 -32.39 3.19
N LYS A 88 -2.75 -31.46 3.36
CA LYS A 88 -2.36 -31.00 4.70
C LYS A 88 -3.48 -30.27 5.43
N PHE A 89 -4.25 -29.44 4.74
CA PHE A 89 -5.43 -28.82 5.33
C PHE A 89 -6.48 -29.84 5.75
N LYS A 90 -6.75 -30.87 4.93
CA LYS A 90 -7.66 -31.97 5.30
C LYS A 90 -7.15 -32.71 6.54
N GLN A 91 -5.89 -33.14 6.55
CA GLN A 91 -5.27 -33.85 7.67
C GLN A 91 -5.36 -33.05 8.98
N VAL A 92 -5.00 -31.76 8.96
CA VAL A 92 -5.07 -30.91 10.14
C VAL A 92 -6.52 -30.73 10.61
N LYS A 93 -7.45 -30.52 9.67
CA LYS A 93 -8.87 -30.36 9.98
C LYS A 93 -9.46 -31.63 10.61
N ASP A 94 -9.14 -32.81 10.08
CA ASP A 94 -9.64 -34.08 10.59
C ASP A 94 -9.08 -34.40 11.98
N GLN A 95 -7.82 -34.02 12.26
CA GLN A 95 -7.16 -34.34 13.52
C GLN A 95 -7.40 -33.30 14.63
N PHE A 96 -7.48 -32.02 14.29
CA PHE A 96 -7.44 -30.91 15.25
C PHE A 96 -8.57 -29.88 15.08
N GLY A 97 -9.43 -30.03 14.06
CA GLY A 97 -10.41 -29.01 13.69
C GLY A 97 -9.83 -27.94 12.76
N ALA A 98 -10.71 -27.20 12.09
CA ALA A 98 -10.29 -26.15 11.15
C ALA A 98 -9.66 -24.95 11.87
N GLU A 99 -10.00 -24.75 13.13
CA GLU A 99 -9.47 -23.74 14.04
C GLU A 99 -7.97 -23.90 14.28
N ALA A 100 -7.39 -25.08 14.06
CA ALA A 100 -5.95 -25.28 14.13
C ALA A 100 -5.18 -24.65 12.95
N ILE A 101 -5.88 -24.21 11.89
CA ILE A 101 -5.26 -23.63 10.69
C ILE A 101 -5.27 -22.11 10.79
N VAL A 102 -4.10 -21.49 10.69
CA VAL A 102 -3.96 -20.03 10.56
C VAL A 102 -3.65 -19.69 9.11
N ILE A 103 -4.42 -18.77 8.52
CA ILE A 103 -4.12 -18.21 7.20
C ILE A 103 -3.72 -16.74 7.33
N GLY A 104 -2.74 -16.33 6.53
CA GLY A 104 -2.18 -14.99 6.56
C GLY A 104 -2.10 -14.37 5.18
N GLN A 105 -2.46 -13.09 5.07
CA GLN A 105 -2.25 -12.28 3.88
C GLN A 105 -1.39 -11.05 4.21
N GLY A 106 -0.44 -10.75 3.33
CA GLY A 106 0.27 -9.47 3.36
C GLY A 106 -0.62 -8.31 2.91
N THR A 107 -0.03 -7.25 2.34
CA THR A 107 -0.81 -6.16 1.73
C THR A 107 -1.28 -6.59 0.32
N GLY A 108 -2.15 -7.59 0.25
CA GLY A 108 -2.72 -8.11 -0.99
C GLY A 108 -3.74 -7.14 -1.54
N ARG A 109 -3.40 -6.48 -2.65
CA ARG A 109 -4.03 -5.21 -2.99
C ARG A 109 -5.45 -5.28 -3.57
N ASP A 110 -6.04 -6.44 -3.85
CA ASP A 110 -7.43 -6.55 -4.35
C ASP A 110 -8.11 -7.90 -3.98
N PHE A 111 -7.54 -8.67 -3.03
CA PHE A 111 -7.98 -10.05 -2.75
C PHE A 111 -8.48 -10.28 -1.31
N GLU A 112 -8.59 -9.24 -0.48
CA GLU A 112 -9.02 -9.37 0.93
C GLU A 112 -10.39 -10.06 1.08
N SER A 113 -11.33 -9.78 0.17
CA SER A 113 -12.64 -10.45 0.15
C SER A 113 -12.54 -11.94 -0.20
N HIS A 114 -11.65 -12.29 -1.14
CA HIS A 114 -11.39 -13.68 -1.53
C HIS A 114 -10.69 -14.45 -0.40
N PHE A 115 -9.77 -13.79 0.31
CA PHE A 115 -9.09 -14.34 1.47
C PHE A 115 -10.07 -14.64 2.61
N SER A 116 -10.95 -13.68 2.93
CA SER A 116 -11.99 -13.87 3.94
C SER A 116 -12.96 -14.99 3.56
N ARG A 117 -13.36 -15.04 2.27
CA ARG A 117 -14.21 -16.12 1.75
C ARG A 117 -13.52 -17.48 1.84
N PHE A 118 -12.23 -17.55 1.53
CA PHE A 118 -11.45 -18.78 1.64
C PHE A 118 -11.38 -19.29 3.08
N GLY A 119 -11.06 -18.42 4.05
CA GLY A 119 -11.05 -18.79 5.47
C GLY A 119 -12.40 -19.30 5.97
N ASN A 120 -13.49 -18.61 5.61
CA ASN A 120 -14.85 -19.02 5.95
C ASN A 120 -15.23 -20.39 5.36
N LEU A 121 -14.87 -20.65 4.11
CA LEU A 121 -15.13 -21.95 3.46
C LEU A 121 -14.26 -23.08 4.01
N LEU A 122 -13.01 -22.77 4.37
CA LEU A 122 -12.12 -23.71 5.05
C LEU A 122 -12.67 -24.06 6.45
N GLY A 123 -13.35 -23.10 7.08
CA GLY A 123 -13.93 -23.19 8.42
C GLY A 123 -13.03 -22.64 9.51
N THR A 124 -11.97 -21.90 9.16
CA THR A 124 -11.06 -21.32 10.16
C THR A 124 -11.43 -19.87 10.47
N PRO A 125 -11.56 -19.50 11.77
CA PRO A 125 -11.69 -18.11 12.17
C PRO A 125 -10.33 -17.39 12.21
N ASN A 126 -9.21 -18.12 12.09
CA ASN A 126 -7.87 -17.60 12.32
C ASN A 126 -7.27 -16.98 11.05
N MET A 127 -7.75 -15.78 10.73
CA MET A 127 -7.35 -15.00 9.57
C MET A 127 -6.55 -13.77 9.99
N ILE A 128 -5.33 -13.63 9.48
CA ILE A 128 -4.44 -12.52 9.80
C ILE A 128 -4.14 -11.72 8.52
N THR A 129 -4.42 -10.42 8.53
CA THR A 129 -4.12 -9.51 7.41
C THR A 129 -3.13 -8.44 7.85
N ALA A 130 -2.35 -7.82 6.97
CA ALA A 130 -1.41 -6.75 7.38
C ALA A 130 -2.08 -5.53 8.08
N GLY A 131 -3.41 -5.42 8.05
CA GLY A 131 -4.17 -4.31 8.62
C GLY A 131 -3.94 -4.08 10.11
N HIS A 132 -3.73 -5.13 10.92
CA HIS A 132 -3.54 -5.01 12.37
C HIS A 132 -2.27 -4.23 12.76
N MET A 133 -1.21 -4.30 11.94
CA MET A 133 0.02 -3.51 12.12
C MET A 133 0.01 -2.20 11.34
N CYS A 134 -0.84 -2.09 10.31
CA CYS A 134 -0.81 -0.99 9.36
C CYS A 134 -1.88 0.06 9.66
N TYR A 135 -3.12 -0.19 9.24
CA TYR A 135 -4.14 0.86 9.07
C TYR A 135 -5.32 0.77 10.02
N LEU A 136 -5.49 -0.35 10.72
CA LEU A 136 -6.71 -0.64 11.46
C LEU A 136 -6.94 0.33 12.62
N SER A 137 -5.87 0.75 13.32
CA SER A 137 -5.97 1.74 14.41
C SER A 137 -6.47 3.10 13.92
N ARG A 138 -5.97 3.58 12.77
CA ARG A 138 -6.43 4.82 12.15
C ARG A 138 -7.87 4.69 11.65
N ILE A 139 -8.20 3.60 10.94
CA ILE A 139 -9.57 3.35 10.49
C ILE A 139 -10.52 3.34 11.68
N GLY A 140 -10.21 2.58 12.74
CA GLY A 140 -11.03 2.49 13.95
C GLY A 140 -11.32 3.86 14.55
N ALA A 141 -10.29 4.68 14.77
CA ALA A 141 -10.46 6.04 15.24
C ALA A 141 -11.39 6.87 14.32
N THR A 142 -11.13 6.87 13.01
CA THR A 142 -11.93 7.67 12.06
C THR A 142 -13.36 7.15 11.86
N LEU A 143 -13.60 5.84 11.99
CA LEU A 143 -14.95 5.29 11.97
C LEU A 143 -15.74 5.75 13.20
N THR A 144 -15.13 5.74 14.38
CA THR A 144 -15.79 6.20 15.61
C THR A 144 -16.02 7.71 15.61
N THR A 145 -15.07 8.52 15.12
CA THR A 145 -15.18 9.98 15.18
C THR A 145 -15.88 10.61 13.97
N CYS A 146 -15.74 10.01 12.79
CA CYS A 146 -16.20 10.59 11.52
C CYS A 146 -17.19 9.69 10.77
N GLY A 147 -17.51 8.50 11.27
CA GLY A 147 -18.40 7.52 10.61
C GLY A 147 -17.78 6.82 9.38
N ARG A 148 -16.64 7.31 8.89
CA ARG A 148 -15.91 6.81 7.72
C ARG A 148 -14.46 7.29 7.77
N HIS A 149 -13.57 6.58 7.09
CA HIS A 149 -12.23 7.06 6.81
C HIS A 149 -12.22 8.26 5.83
N PRO A 150 -11.78 9.47 6.24
CA PRO A 150 -11.77 10.64 5.38
C PRO A 150 -10.59 10.64 4.40
N ALA A 151 -10.83 11.11 3.19
CA ALA A 151 -9.78 11.40 2.21
C ALA A 151 -9.47 12.91 2.21
N ILE A 152 -8.22 13.28 1.98
CA ILE A 152 -7.80 14.70 1.96
C ILE A 152 -8.13 15.33 0.61
N ASP A 153 -8.84 16.45 0.66
CA ASP A 153 -9.22 17.24 -0.51
C ASP A 153 -8.27 18.43 -0.71
N TYR A 154 -7.17 18.19 -1.42
CA TYR A 154 -6.26 19.25 -1.85
C TYR A 154 -6.82 20.09 -3.01
N GLU A 155 -7.83 19.60 -3.71
CA GLU A 155 -8.33 20.19 -4.96
C GLU A 155 -9.30 21.34 -4.67
N ASN A 156 -9.90 21.36 -3.49
CA ASN A 156 -10.73 22.46 -3.00
C ASN A 156 -9.93 23.64 -2.39
N ASN A 157 -8.69 23.86 -2.86
CA ASN A 157 -7.84 25.01 -2.53
C ASN A 157 -7.77 25.36 -1.03
N PRO A 158 -7.27 24.45 -0.17
CA PRO A 158 -7.17 24.73 1.26
C PRO A 158 -6.24 25.92 1.52
N ARG A 159 -6.63 26.83 2.41
CA ARG A 159 -5.77 27.96 2.83
C ARG A 159 -4.63 27.53 3.77
N CYS A 160 -4.78 26.39 4.43
CA CYS A 160 -3.82 25.84 5.38
C CYS A 160 -3.83 24.31 5.29
N ILE A 161 -2.64 23.72 5.30
CA ILE A 161 -2.40 22.28 5.29
C ILE A 161 -1.61 21.94 6.55
N VAL A 162 -2.18 21.07 7.38
CA VAL A 162 -1.50 20.50 8.54
C VAL A 162 -1.01 19.10 8.17
N MET A 163 0.30 18.97 8.01
CA MET A 163 0.98 17.71 7.74
C MET A 163 1.42 17.07 9.06
N TRP A 164 0.63 16.15 9.59
CA TRP A 164 0.85 15.55 10.91
C TRP A 164 1.43 14.14 10.81
N ALA A 165 2.70 13.99 11.20
CA ALA A 165 3.45 12.74 11.26
C ALA A 165 3.38 11.91 9.95
N CYS A 166 3.30 12.58 8.79
CA CYS A 166 3.26 11.94 7.49
C CYS A 166 4.21 12.58 6.48
N ASN A 167 4.68 11.77 5.53
CA ASN A 167 5.62 12.18 4.50
C ASN A 167 5.13 11.72 3.10
N PRO A 168 4.21 12.48 2.48
CA PRO A 168 3.60 12.12 1.20
C PRO A 168 4.61 12.06 0.04
N LEU A 169 5.82 12.61 0.18
CA LEU A 169 6.83 12.56 -0.88
C LEU A 169 7.46 11.19 -1.04
N TRP A 170 7.68 10.46 0.07
CA TRP A 170 8.48 9.24 0.06
C TRP A 170 7.67 7.99 0.32
N THR A 171 6.83 8.02 1.35
CA THR A 171 6.06 6.85 1.78
C THR A 171 4.65 6.87 1.24
N ASN A 172 4.19 8.03 0.72
CA ASN A 172 2.85 8.33 0.24
C ASN A 172 1.76 7.38 0.75
N PRO A 173 1.50 7.40 2.07
CA PRO A 173 0.53 6.51 2.68
C PRO A 173 -0.85 7.11 2.40
N ASP A 174 -1.74 6.38 1.71
CA ASP A 174 -3.20 6.63 1.76
C ASP A 174 -3.74 7.80 0.93
N GLU A 175 -3.77 7.64 -0.40
CA GLU A 175 -4.53 8.53 -1.30
C GLU A 175 -4.05 10.00 -1.37
N TYR A 176 -3.01 10.39 -0.62
CA TYR A 176 -2.46 11.73 -0.72
C TYR A 176 -1.87 11.93 -2.12
N LYS A 177 -2.56 12.76 -2.89
CA LYS A 177 -2.16 13.15 -4.24
C LYS A 177 -0.98 14.12 -4.11
N GLY A 178 0.26 13.61 -4.15
CA GLY A 178 1.45 14.45 -4.05
C GLY A 178 1.45 15.61 -5.05
N ALA A 179 0.92 15.39 -6.25
CA ALA A 179 0.69 16.43 -7.24
C ALA A 179 -0.30 17.52 -6.75
N SER A 180 -1.48 17.11 -6.26
CA SER A 180 -2.49 18.06 -5.77
C SER A 180 -2.04 18.78 -4.51
N PHE A 181 -1.32 18.12 -3.59
CA PHE A 181 -0.66 18.76 -2.45
C PHE A 181 0.27 19.89 -2.91
N TRP A 182 1.16 19.62 -3.87
CA TRP A 182 2.08 20.63 -4.37
C TRP A 182 1.37 21.79 -5.06
N ARG A 183 0.31 21.52 -5.83
CA ARG A 183 -0.53 22.57 -6.42
C ARG A 183 -1.15 23.45 -5.34
N ALA A 184 -1.75 22.87 -4.30
CA ALA A 184 -2.34 23.62 -3.20
C ALA A 184 -1.29 24.49 -2.47
N TYR A 185 -0.11 23.93 -2.18
CA TYR A 185 1.00 24.69 -1.59
C TYR A 185 1.46 25.85 -2.49
N GLN A 186 1.63 25.61 -3.80
CA GLN A 186 2.02 26.65 -4.77
C GLN A 186 0.96 27.74 -4.94
N ASN A 187 -0.32 27.40 -4.74
CA ASN A 187 -1.43 28.36 -4.72
C ASN A 187 -1.49 29.19 -3.42
N GLY A 188 -0.52 29.05 -2.52
CA GLY A 188 -0.38 29.88 -1.33
C GLY A 188 -0.94 29.27 -0.04
N ALA A 189 -1.27 27.98 -0.02
CA ALA A 189 -1.67 27.30 1.20
C ALA A 189 -0.54 27.36 2.25
N LYS A 190 -0.87 27.81 3.47
CA LYS A 190 0.04 27.75 4.61
C LYS A 190 0.36 26.30 4.96
N LEU A 191 1.62 26.01 5.23
CA LEU A 191 2.08 24.65 5.54
C LEU A 191 2.57 24.58 7.00
N ILE A 192 1.85 23.83 7.81
CA ILE A 192 2.27 23.44 9.16
C ILE A 192 2.73 21.99 9.11
N VAL A 193 3.94 21.71 9.60
CA VAL A 193 4.46 20.34 9.69
C VAL A 193 4.64 19.98 11.16
N ILE A 194 4.04 18.87 11.56
CA ILE A 194 4.11 18.30 12.91
C ILE A 194 4.88 16.98 12.79
N ASP A 195 6.17 16.99 13.07
CA ASP A 195 7.03 15.81 12.95
C ASP A 195 8.25 15.97 13.88
N PRO A 196 8.64 14.96 14.68
CA PRO A 196 9.86 15.03 15.48
C PRO A 196 11.14 15.19 14.65
N ARG A 197 11.11 14.83 13.36
CA ARG A 197 12.28 14.83 12.48
C ARG A 197 12.24 15.99 11.50
N LYS A 198 13.42 16.57 11.26
CA LYS A 198 13.62 17.50 10.15
C LYS A 198 13.51 16.75 8.82
N SER A 199 12.63 17.19 7.93
CA SER A 199 12.37 16.56 6.64
C SER A 199 12.48 17.56 5.49
N PHE A 200 12.21 17.13 4.26
CA PHE A 200 12.09 18.05 3.13
C PHE A 200 10.93 19.03 3.33
N LEU A 201 9.79 18.55 3.86
CA LEU A 201 8.60 19.37 4.08
C LEU A 201 8.82 20.40 5.20
N THR A 202 9.56 20.06 6.26
CA THR A 202 9.84 21.04 7.34
C THR A 202 10.65 22.24 6.85
N LYS A 203 11.48 22.08 5.80
CA LYS A 203 12.22 23.19 5.17
C LYS A 203 11.32 24.11 4.33
N LYS A 204 10.13 23.65 3.97
CA LYS A 204 9.13 24.38 3.17
C LYS A 204 7.98 24.92 4.02
N ALA A 205 7.87 24.47 5.27
CA ALA A 205 6.79 24.80 6.17
C ALA A 205 6.90 26.26 6.65
N ASP A 206 5.74 26.92 6.79
CA ASP A 206 5.62 28.17 7.53
C ASP A 206 5.86 27.94 9.03
N LEU A 207 5.46 26.77 9.54
CA LEU A 207 5.66 26.37 10.93
C LEU A 207 6.04 24.90 11.03
N TRP A 208 7.11 24.60 11.74
CA TRP A 208 7.49 23.23 12.10
C TRP A 208 7.38 23.04 13.61
N LEU A 209 6.51 22.13 14.03
CA LEU A 209 6.34 21.71 15.41
C LEU A 209 7.09 20.39 15.62
N GLN A 210 8.21 20.46 16.34
CA GLN A 210 9.07 19.33 16.63
C GLN A 210 8.68 18.68 17.97
N LEU A 211 7.66 17.81 17.94
CA LEU A 211 7.16 17.17 19.16
C LEU A 211 8.14 16.12 19.69
N ARG A 212 8.04 15.82 20.99
CA ARG A 212 8.59 14.59 21.55
C ARG A 212 7.75 13.41 21.05
N PRO A 213 8.35 12.31 20.54
CA PRO A 213 7.59 11.15 20.11
C PRO A 213 6.62 10.65 21.19
N GLY A 214 5.37 10.37 20.79
CA GLY A 214 4.32 9.92 21.69
C GLY A 214 3.56 11.04 22.42
N THR A 215 3.82 12.32 22.13
CA THR A 215 3.09 13.45 22.74
C THR A 215 2.07 14.12 21.81
N ASP A 216 1.73 13.49 20.69
CA ASP A 216 0.78 14.02 19.69
C ASP A 216 -0.60 14.31 20.29
N ALA A 217 -1.09 13.43 21.18
CA ALA A 217 -2.38 13.61 21.84
C ALA A 217 -2.43 14.88 22.71
N ALA A 218 -1.33 15.25 23.38
CA ALA A 218 -1.29 16.45 24.20
C ALA A 218 -1.44 17.72 23.34
N LEU A 219 -0.78 17.76 22.18
CA LEU A 219 -0.95 18.87 21.23
C LEU A 219 -2.38 18.90 20.67
N ALA A 220 -2.93 17.75 20.27
CA ALA A 220 -4.28 17.67 19.71
C ALA A 220 -5.34 18.17 20.70
N MET A 221 -5.25 17.77 21.98
CA MET A 221 -6.15 18.25 23.04
C MET A 221 -5.97 19.74 23.33
N GLY A 222 -4.73 20.24 23.32
CA GLY A 222 -4.44 21.67 23.49
C GLY A 222 -5.03 22.52 22.36
N LEU A 223 -4.94 22.06 21.11
CA LEU A 223 -5.55 22.71 19.96
C LEU A 223 -7.09 22.70 20.02
N HIS A 224 -7.68 21.66 20.62
CA HIS A 224 -9.14 21.55 20.75
C HIS A 224 -9.72 22.42 21.87
N HIS A 225 -8.91 22.74 22.89
CA HIS A 225 -9.35 23.55 24.04
C HIS A 225 -9.54 25.03 23.69
N VAL A 226 -8.75 25.54 22.74
CA VAL A 226 -8.72 26.93 22.30
C VAL A 226 -9.75 27.18 21.20
#